data_AF-A0A7W1Q3E1-F1
#
_entry.id   AF-A0A7W1Q3E1-F1
#
_cell.length_a   1.000
_cell.length_b   1.000
_cell.length_c   1.000
_cell.angle_alpha   90.00
_cell.angle_beta   90.00
_cell.angle_gamma   90.00
#
_symmetry.space_group_name_H-M   'P 1'
#
loop_
_entity.id
_entity.type
_entity.pdbx_description
1 polymer ?
#
loop_
_entity_poly.entity_id
_entity_poly.type
_entity_poly.pdbx_seq_one_letter_code
_entity_poly.pdbx_strand_id
1 'polypeptide(L)'
;EVDTDTGRVKLRKYVCVDDVGTVVNPLIVEGQVHGGLAQGIAQALFEEANYDDQGTLVNGTFVDYTLPSAADLPSFDTAVVSTPATSNPLGVKGVGEAGTIASTPAIVNAVLDAVRHLGVTDIEMPTTSQRVWRALQAGKGQSTQETPIDTHSPGAGLGSIDPNHPQGEVL
;
A
#
# COMPACT_ATOMS: atom_id res chain seq x y z
N GLU A 1 -10.70 5.40 3.79
CA GLU A 1 -11.93 5.00 3.06
C GLU A 1 -11.53 4.21 1.84
N VAL A 2 -12.40 3.28 1.40
CA VAL A 2 -12.18 2.45 0.21
C VAL A 2 -13.35 2.68 -0.73
N ASP A 3 -13.05 3.04 -1.97
CA ASP A 3 -14.03 3.06 -3.05
C ASP A 3 -14.26 1.62 -3.53
N THR A 4 -15.49 1.12 -3.40
CA THR A 4 -15.83 -0.27 -3.69
C THR A 4 -15.91 -0.60 -5.19
N ASP A 5 -15.98 0.42 -6.04
CA ASP A 5 -16.06 0.24 -7.49
C ASP A 5 -14.66 0.16 -8.11
N THR A 6 -13.70 0.89 -7.54
CA THR A 6 -12.32 1.00 -8.07
C THR A 6 -11.27 0.31 -7.20
N GLY A 7 -11.60 -0.04 -5.96
CA GLY A 7 -10.65 -0.50 -4.94
C GLY A 7 -9.73 0.59 -4.40
N ARG A 8 -9.90 1.86 -4.82
CA ARG A 8 -9.01 2.96 -4.43
C ARG A 8 -9.10 3.22 -2.93
N VAL A 9 -7.93 3.21 -2.28
CA VAL A 9 -7.77 3.57 -0.87
C VAL A 9 -7.45 5.06 -0.74
N LYS A 10 -8.12 5.75 0.19
CA LYS A 10 -7.76 7.11 0.59
C LYS A 10 -7.63 7.22 2.11
N LEU A 11 -6.46 7.63 2.57
CA LEU A 11 -6.22 7.95 3.98
C LEU A 11 -6.92 9.26 4.34
N ARG A 12 -7.82 9.20 5.31
CA ARG A 12 -8.61 10.36 5.77
C ARG A 12 -7.98 11.05 6.96
N LYS A 13 -7.40 10.27 7.85
CA LYS A 13 -6.80 10.70 9.10
C LYS A 13 -5.79 9.65 9.53
N TYR A 14 -4.67 10.10 10.10
CA TYR A 14 -3.68 9.23 10.71
C TYR A 14 -3.31 9.80 12.08
N VAL A 15 -3.42 8.97 13.13
CA VAL A 15 -3.05 9.33 14.49
C VAL A 15 -1.94 8.38 14.95
N CYS A 16 -0.83 8.94 15.45
CA CYS A 16 0.30 8.17 15.97
C CYS A 16 0.64 8.62 17.38
N VAL A 17 0.90 7.66 18.27
CA VAL A 17 1.33 7.92 19.64
C VAL A 17 2.54 7.06 19.96
N ASP A 18 3.69 7.69 20.16
CA ASP A 18 4.96 7.01 20.40
C ASP A 18 5.45 7.22 21.83
N ASP A 19 5.98 6.18 22.47
CA ASP A 19 6.71 6.29 23.74
C ASP A 19 8.21 6.18 23.51
N VAL A 20 8.87 7.34 23.46
CA VAL A 20 10.32 7.45 23.15
C VAL A 20 11.17 7.69 24.40
N GLY A 21 10.59 7.51 25.60
CA GLY A 21 11.24 7.84 26.85
C GLY A 21 11.54 9.35 26.95
N THR A 22 12.72 9.71 27.47
CA THR A 22 13.14 11.11 27.53
C THR A 22 13.38 11.67 26.13
N VAL A 23 12.66 12.73 25.76
CA VAL A 23 12.84 13.42 24.47
C VAL A 23 14.04 14.36 24.54
N VAL A 24 15.06 14.10 23.71
CA VAL A 24 16.24 14.98 23.61
C VAL A 24 15.96 16.22 22.78
N ASN A 25 15.36 16.04 21.59
CA ASN A 25 14.99 17.13 20.70
C ASN A 25 13.61 16.83 20.09
N PRO A 26 12.56 17.56 20.49
CA PRO A 26 11.20 17.34 20.00
C PRO A 26 11.06 17.48 18.49
N LEU A 27 11.75 18.44 17.87
CA LEU A 27 11.66 18.69 16.43
C LEU A 27 12.24 17.53 15.61
N ILE A 28 13.34 16.96 16.08
CA ILE A 28 13.95 15.79 15.42
C ILE A 28 13.05 14.57 15.58
N VAL A 29 12.49 14.36 16.78
CA VAL A 29 11.55 13.27 17.05
C VAL A 29 10.33 13.37 16.13
N GLU A 30 9.72 14.54 16.03
CA GLU A 30 8.58 14.79 15.14
C GLU A 30 8.94 14.50 13.67
N GLY A 31 10.10 14.96 13.21
CA GLY A 31 10.58 14.67 11.86
C GLY A 31 10.77 13.17 11.60
N GLN A 32 11.27 12.41 12.57
CA GLN A 32 11.43 10.95 12.47
C GLN A 32 10.06 10.25 12.41
N VAL A 33 9.10 10.66 13.26
CA VAL A 33 7.74 10.11 13.22
C VAL A 33 7.13 10.36 11.85
N HIS A 34 7.20 11.59 11.32
CA HIS A 34 6.64 11.92 10.02
C HIS A 34 7.28 11.11 8.87
N GLY A 35 8.61 10.97 8.88
CA GLY A 35 9.32 10.17 7.90
C GLY A 35 8.93 8.69 7.96
N GLY A 36 8.86 8.12 9.17
CA GLY A 36 8.49 6.71 9.34
C GLY A 36 7.04 6.43 8.98
N LEU A 37 6.11 7.35 9.30
CA LEU A 37 4.72 7.25 8.89
C LEU A 37 4.60 7.26 7.36
N ALA A 38 5.30 8.18 6.68
CA ALA A 38 5.32 8.25 5.22
C ALA A 38 5.85 6.95 4.59
N GLN A 39 6.93 6.38 5.14
CA GLN A 39 7.50 5.10 4.69
C GLN A 39 6.54 3.93 4.91
N GLY A 40 5.90 3.84 6.08
CA GLY A 40 4.92 2.78 6.34
C GLY A 40 3.67 2.89 5.45
N ILE A 41 3.26 4.13 5.13
CA ILE A 41 2.19 4.38 4.14
C ILE A 41 2.63 3.94 2.75
N ALA A 42 3.85 4.28 2.36
CA ALA A 42 4.42 3.87 1.08
C ALA A 42 4.42 2.35 0.95
N GLN A 43 4.93 1.64 1.95
CA GLN A 43 4.99 0.18 1.96
C GLN A 43 3.61 -0.50 1.99
N ALA A 44 2.64 0.08 2.70
CA ALA A 44 1.30 -0.51 2.78
C ALA A 44 0.47 -0.36 1.50
N LEU A 45 0.68 0.72 0.74
CA LEU A 45 -0.24 1.12 -0.34
C LEU A 45 0.42 1.14 -1.74
N PHE A 46 1.74 1.31 -1.83
CA PHE A 46 2.42 1.67 -3.08
C PHE A 46 3.59 0.75 -3.42
N GLU A 47 4.49 0.51 -2.47
CA GLU A 47 5.80 -0.07 -2.75
C GLU A 47 5.76 -1.59 -2.91
N GLU A 48 6.38 -2.08 -3.97
CA GLU A 48 6.63 -3.49 -4.23
C GLU A 48 7.88 -3.62 -5.11
N ALA A 49 8.76 -4.56 -4.80
CA ALA A 49 9.89 -4.90 -5.67
C ALA A 49 9.52 -6.13 -6.49
N ASN A 50 9.24 -5.93 -7.78
CA ASN A 50 8.81 -6.99 -8.68
C ASN A 50 10.00 -7.58 -9.41
N TYR A 51 10.12 -8.90 -9.34
CA TYR A 51 11.15 -9.66 -10.04
C TYR A 51 10.52 -10.56 -11.10
N ASP A 52 11.13 -10.64 -12.28
CA ASP A 52 10.75 -11.62 -13.30
C ASP A 52 11.28 -13.03 -12.97
N ASP A 53 10.91 -14.02 -13.79
CA ASP A 53 11.33 -15.42 -13.63
C ASP A 53 12.86 -15.63 -13.72
N GLN A 54 13.60 -14.64 -14.21
CA GLN A 54 15.06 -14.65 -14.28
C GLN A 54 15.72 -13.93 -13.10
N GLY A 55 14.93 -13.38 -12.16
CA GLY A 55 15.42 -12.63 -11.01
C GLY A 55 15.81 -11.19 -11.32
N THR A 56 15.33 -10.62 -12.43
CA THR A 56 15.57 -9.21 -12.78
C THR A 56 14.53 -8.32 -12.11
N LEU A 57 14.96 -7.24 -11.46
CA LEU A 57 14.05 -6.21 -10.92
C LEU A 57 13.42 -5.43 -12.09
N VAL A 58 12.11 -5.59 -12.29
CA VAL A 58 11.40 -5.01 -13.45
C VAL A 58 10.82 -3.62 -13.19
N ASN A 59 10.77 -3.18 -11.93
CA ASN A 59 10.26 -1.87 -11.55
C ASN A 59 11.29 -1.07 -10.72
N GLY A 60 12.53 -0.98 -11.21
CA GLY A 60 13.65 -0.33 -10.48
C GLY A 60 13.72 1.20 -10.60
N THR A 61 12.71 1.88 -11.13
CA THR A 61 12.71 3.34 -11.32
C THR A 61 11.53 3.98 -10.62
N PHE A 62 11.58 5.27 -10.30
CA PHE A 62 10.43 5.99 -9.69
C PHE A 62 9.21 6.14 -10.60
N VAL A 63 9.29 5.70 -11.87
CA VAL A 63 8.10 5.60 -12.73
C VAL A 63 7.23 4.42 -12.29
N ASP A 64 7.88 3.32 -11.90
CA ASP A 64 7.21 2.01 -11.68
C ASP A 64 7.27 1.57 -10.21
N TYR A 65 8.30 2.00 -9.47
CA TYR A 65 8.38 1.95 -8.01
C TYR A 65 7.76 3.23 -7.44
N THR A 66 6.45 3.18 -7.22
CA THR A 66 5.71 4.38 -6.83
C THR A 66 6.00 4.73 -5.38
N LEU A 67 6.48 5.96 -5.16
CA LEU A 67 6.57 6.57 -3.83
C LEU A 67 5.44 7.60 -3.65
N PRO A 68 4.84 7.70 -2.46
CA PRO A 68 3.82 8.71 -2.21
C PRO A 68 4.42 10.12 -2.27
N SER A 69 3.71 11.02 -2.94
CA SER A 69 4.00 12.45 -2.90
C SER A 69 3.37 13.10 -1.66
N ALA A 70 3.69 14.37 -1.43
CA ALA A 70 3.04 15.15 -0.37
C ALA A 70 1.51 15.26 -0.53
N ALA A 71 0.99 15.15 -1.76
CA ALA A 71 -0.45 15.19 -2.02
C ALA A 71 -1.16 13.85 -1.71
N ASP A 72 -0.41 12.76 -1.61
CA ASP A 72 -0.93 11.42 -1.31
C ASP A 72 -1.03 11.16 0.19
N LEU A 73 -0.33 11.96 1.01
CA LEU A 73 -0.26 11.83 2.46
C LEU A 73 -1.20 12.81 3.16
N PRO A 74 -1.92 12.38 4.21
CA PRO A 74 -2.65 13.31 5.06
C PRO A 74 -1.68 14.08 5.97
N SER A 75 -2.17 15.15 6.60
CA SER A 75 -1.52 15.65 7.81
C SER A 75 -1.61 14.60 8.92
N PHE A 76 -0.54 14.48 9.72
CA PHE A 76 -0.45 13.52 10.80
C PHE A 76 -0.78 14.17 12.14
N ASP A 77 -1.64 13.52 12.92
CA ASP A 77 -1.86 13.87 14.32
C ASP A 77 -0.89 13.04 15.16
N THR A 78 0.15 13.66 15.71
CA THR A 78 1.18 12.96 16.49
C THR A 78 1.13 13.36 17.96
N ALA A 79 1.40 12.40 18.84
CA ALA A 79 1.60 12.66 20.26
C ALA A 79 2.75 11.79 20.79
N VAL A 80 3.41 12.27 21.83
CA VAL A 80 4.50 11.54 22.48
C VAL A 80 4.15 11.31 23.95
N VAL A 81 4.30 10.07 24.38
CA VAL A 81 4.27 9.69 25.80
C VAL A 81 5.71 9.48 26.26
N SER A 82 6.01 9.77 27.52
CA SER A 82 7.36 9.61 28.06
C SER A 82 7.35 8.66 29.25
N THR A 83 7.79 7.42 29.01
CA THR A 83 8.16 6.49 30.08
C THR A 83 9.66 6.29 30.05
N PRO A 84 10.44 6.94 30.94
CA PRO A 84 11.90 6.87 30.90
C PRO A 84 12.43 5.43 30.94
N ALA A 85 13.44 5.14 30.12
CA ALA A 85 14.12 3.85 30.15
C ALA A 85 14.96 3.71 31.43
N THR A 86 14.91 2.53 32.06
CA THR A 86 15.76 2.21 33.22
C THR A 86 17.15 1.68 32.83
N SER A 87 17.34 1.37 31.55
CA SER A 87 18.54 0.74 30.99
C SER A 87 19.66 1.71 30.66
N ASN A 88 19.39 3.03 30.63
CA ASN A 88 20.42 4.03 30.35
C ASN A 88 20.22 5.29 31.21
N PRO A 89 21.31 6.00 31.56
CA PRO A 89 21.25 7.15 32.47
C PRO A 89 20.41 8.33 31.97
N LEU A 90 20.19 8.42 30.66
CA LEU A 90 19.43 9.52 30.05
C LEU A 90 17.92 9.22 29.98
N GLY A 91 17.50 7.98 30.25
CA GLY A 91 16.10 7.56 30.15
C GLY A 91 15.55 7.55 28.72
N VAL A 92 16.41 7.60 27.70
CA VAL A 92 16.01 7.70 26.28
C VAL A 92 15.66 6.34 25.68
N LYS A 93 14.78 6.33 24.67
CA LYS A 93 14.53 5.19 23.78
C LYS A 93 14.74 5.61 22.32
N GLY A 94 14.89 4.63 21.42
CA GLY A 94 14.96 4.88 19.98
C GLY A 94 13.59 5.26 19.40
N VAL A 95 13.58 6.15 18.39
CA VAL A 95 12.37 6.55 17.66
C VAL A 95 12.45 6.29 16.15
N GLY A 96 13.65 6.13 15.59
CA GLY A 96 13.87 6.21 14.15
C GLY A 96 13.03 5.24 13.30
N GLU A 97 12.72 4.06 13.83
CA GLU A 97 11.93 3.04 13.12
C GLU A 97 10.49 2.92 13.64
N ALA A 98 10.15 3.63 14.73
CA ALA A 98 8.88 3.45 15.43
C ALA A 98 7.67 3.70 14.51
N GLY A 99 7.73 4.79 13.74
CA GLY A 99 6.69 5.14 12.76
C GLY A 99 6.53 4.08 11.67
N THR A 100 7.63 3.56 11.10
CA THR A 100 7.58 2.60 9.99
C THR A 100 7.06 1.23 10.43
N ILE A 101 7.44 0.77 11.62
CA ILE A 101 7.08 -0.57 12.14
C ILE A 101 5.56 -0.67 12.34
N ALA A 102 4.96 0.31 13.02
CA ALA A 102 3.54 0.26 13.35
C ALA A 102 2.66 0.71 12.17
N SER A 103 3.17 1.55 11.27
CA SER A 103 2.33 2.20 10.27
C SER A 103 1.81 1.26 9.20
N THR A 104 2.68 0.41 8.66
CA THR A 104 2.31 -0.56 7.63
C THR A 104 1.13 -1.45 8.06
N PRO A 105 1.20 -2.19 9.18
CA PRO A 105 0.08 -3.04 9.62
C PRO A 105 -1.15 -2.23 10.02
N ALA A 106 -1.00 -1.02 10.58
CA ALA A 106 -2.16 -0.18 10.92
C ALA A 106 -2.99 0.16 9.68
N ILE A 107 -2.34 0.45 8.54
CA ILE A 107 -3.01 0.78 7.29
C ILE A 107 -3.66 -0.45 6.66
N VAL A 108 -2.94 -1.56 6.57
CA VAL A 108 -3.49 -2.82 6.02
C VAL A 108 -4.73 -3.24 6.79
N ASN A 109 -4.67 -3.20 8.13
CA ASN A 109 -5.81 -3.51 8.99
C ASN A 109 -6.97 -2.54 8.76
N ALA A 110 -6.70 -1.25 8.58
CA ALA A 110 -7.75 -0.27 8.28
C ALA A 110 -8.40 -0.48 6.91
N VAL A 111 -7.63 -0.89 5.89
CA VAL A 111 -8.16 -1.23 4.57
C VAL A 111 -9.03 -2.50 4.65
N LEU A 112 -8.53 -3.55 5.30
CA LEU A 112 -9.27 -4.79 5.49
C LEU A 112 -10.56 -4.57 6.30
N ASP A 113 -10.49 -3.81 7.41
CA ASP A 113 -11.65 -3.50 8.24
C ASP A 113 -12.74 -2.74 7.46
N ALA A 114 -12.33 -1.82 6.57
CA ALA A 114 -13.26 -1.07 5.72
C ALA A 114 -14.07 -1.97 4.78
N VAL A 115 -13.52 -3.12 4.34
CA VAL A 115 -14.18 -4.00 3.36
C VAL A 115 -14.63 -5.35 3.93
N ARG A 116 -14.30 -5.68 5.18
CA ARG A 116 -14.61 -6.98 5.80
C ARG A 116 -16.09 -7.36 5.74
N HIS A 117 -16.97 -6.37 5.86
CA HIS A 117 -18.42 -6.56 5.84
C HIS A 117 -18.96 -6.99 4.47
N LEU A 118 -18.12 -6.94 3.44
CA LEU A 118 -18.40 -7.38 2.07
C LEU A 118 -17.85 -8.80 1.80
N GLY A 119 -17.42 -9.53 2.84
CA GLY A 119 -16.94 -10.91 2.73
C GLY A 119 -15.44 -11.04 2.46
N VAL A 120 -14.68 -9.95 2.46
CA VAL A 120 -13.21 -9.97 2.32
C VAL A 120 -12.57 -10.34 3.65
N THR A 121 -11.73 -11.37 3.66
CA THR A 121 -11.03 -11.83 4.88
C THR A 121 -9.54 -11.54 4.89
N ASP A 122 -8.95 -11.28 3.72
CA ASP A 122 -7.52 -11.00 3.57
C ASP A 122 -7.26 -10.15 2.32
N ILE A 123 -6.16 -9.38 2.34
CA ILE A 123 -5.67 -8.59 1.21
C ILE A 123 -4.15 -8.61 1.23
N GLU A 124 -3.54 -9.11 0.17
CA GLU A 124 -2.09 -9.13 0.01
C GLU A 124 -1.51 -7.71 -0.09
N MET A 125 -0.41 -7.45 0.62
CA MET A 125 0.34 -6.20 0.52
C MET A 125 1.24 -6.13 -0.73
N PRO A 126 1.42 -4.94 -1.33
CA PRO A 126 0.76 -3.68 -0.98
C PRO A 126 -0.73 -3.69 -1.33
N THR A 127 -1.54 -2.99 -0.56
CA THR A 127 -3.00 -2.87 -0.78
C THR A 127 -3.34 -1.90 -1.91
N THR A 128 -2.78 -2.16 -3.09
CA THR A 128 -3.03 -1.38 -4.30
C THR A 128 -4.49 -1.43 -4.70
N SER A 129 -4.96 -0.43 -5.45
CA SER A 129 -6.36 -0.37 -5.91
C SER A 129 -6.78 -1.64 -6.64
N GLN A 130 -5.90 -2.23 -7.45
CA GLN A 130 -6.15 -3.49 -8.15
C GLN A 130 -6.32 -4.68 -7.20
N ARG A 131 -5.46 -4.83 -6.19
CA ARG A 131 -5.52 -5.94 -5.23
C ARG A 131 -6.75 -5.82 -4.33
N VAL A 132 -7.05 -4.62 -3.86
CA VAL A 132 -8.27 -4.34 -3.09
C VAL A 132 -9.52 -4.62 -3.93
N TRP A 133 -9.55 -4.19 -5.19
CA TRP A 133 -10.65 -4.48 -6.11
C TRP A 133 -10.83 -5.97 -6.34
N ARG A 134 -9.74 -6.72 -6.60
CA ARG A 134 -9.79 -8.18 -6.75
C ARG A 134 -10.36 -8.86 -5.51
N ALA A 135 -9.92 -8.43 -4.32
CA ALA A 135 -10.43 -8.95 -3.06
C ALA A 135 -11.94 -8.69 -2.90
N LEU A 136 -12.40 -7.48 -3.24
CA LEU A 136 -13.83 -7.13 -3.25
C LEU A 136 -14.66 -8.00 -4.20
N GLN A 137 -14.13 -8.31 -5.39
CA GLN A 137 -14.82 -9.16 -6.38
C GLN A 137 -14.91 -10.61 -5.90
N ALA A 138 -13.83 -11.13 -5.32
CA ALA A 138 -13.83 -12.46 -4.71
C ALA A 138 -14.82 -12.56 -3.54
N GLY A 139 -14.89 -11.53 -2.67
CA GLY A 139 -15.85 -11.47 -1.56
C GLY A 139 -17.32 -11.45 -2.01
N LYS A 140 -17.62 -10.86 -3.18
CA LYS A 140 -18.95 -10.88 -3.81
C LYS A 140 -19.31 -12.23 -4.45
N GLY A 141 -18.42 -13.23 -4.42
CA GLY A 141 -18.63 -14.53 -5.07
C GLY A 141 -18.45 -14.50 -6.59
N GLN A 142 -17.83 -13.44 -7.13
CA GLN A 142 -17.48 -13.37 -8.56
C GLN A 142 -16.07 -13.95 -8.72
N SER A 143 -15.98 -15.23 -9.11
CA SER A 143 -14.70 -15.84 -9.48
C SER A 143 -14.18 -15.21 -10.77
N THR A 144 -13.22 -14.29 -10.66
CA THR A 144 -12.50 -13.75 -11.81
C THR A 144 -11.63 -14.87 -12.39
N GLN A 145 -12.04 -15.46 -13.52
CA GLN A 145 -11.15 -16.33 -14.29
C GLN A 145 -10.05 -15.44 -14.87
N GLU A 146 -8.81 -15.62 -14.41
CA GLU A 146 -7.65 -14.99 -15.05
C GLU A 146 -7.38 -15.69 -16.38
N THR A 147 -7.53 -14.96 -17.48
CA THR A 147 -6.97 -15.37 -18.77
C THR A 147 -5.44 -15.25 -18.66
N PRO A 148 -4.66 -16.32 -18.85
CA PRO A 148 -3.20 -16.23 -18.79
C PRO A 148 -2.69 -15.22 -19.81
N ILE A 149 -1.89 -14.25 -19.36
CA ILE A 149 -1.12 -13.39 -20.26
C ILE A 149 0.01 -14.26 -20.80
N ASP A 150 -0.09 -14.63 -22.07
CA ASP A 150 0.92 -15.42 -22.76
C ASP A 150 2.13 -14.53 -23.08
N THR A 151 3.14 -14.54 -22.22
CA THR A 151 4.36 -13.73 -22.34
C THR A 151 5.37 -14.30 -23.35
N HIS A 152 5.05 -15.42 -24.02
CA HIS A 152 5.95 -16.11 -24.95
C HIS A 152 5.80 -15.72 -26.43
N SER A 153 4.99 -14.71 -26.78
CA SER A 153 4.90 -14.26 -28.18
C SER A 153 5.83 -13.07 -28.46
N PRO A 154 6.92 -13.25 -29.24
CA PRO A 154 7.71 -12.13 -29.73
C PRO A 154 6.97 -11.50 -30.92
N GLY A 155 6.31 -10.37 -30.65
CA GLY A 155 5.78 -9.47 -31.68
C GLY A 155 4.29 -9.62 -31.95
N ALA A 156 3.49 -8.76 -31.34
CA ALA A 156 2.19 -8.36 -31.88
C ALA A 156 2.10 -6.84 -31.83
N GLY A 157 2.49 -6.22 -32.96
CA GLY A 157 2.14 -4.83 -33.25
C GLY A 157 0.64 -4.67 -33.49
N LEU A 158 0.24 -3.42 -33.73
CA LEU A 158 -1.12 -2.95 -33.97
C LEU A 158 -2.06 -3.98 -34.63
N GLY A 159 -3.21 -4.19 -34.00
CA GLY A 159 -4.44 -4.64 -34.66
C GLY A 159 -4.60 -6.16 -34.80
N SER A 160 -5.08 -6.83 -33.76
CA SER A 160 -5.70 -8.15 -33.90
C SER A 160 -7.23 -7.98 -33.99
N ILE A 161 -7.75 -8.22 -35.19
CA ILE A 161 -9.18 -8.37 -35.47
C ILE A 161 -9.59 -9.75 -34.92
N ASP A 162 -10.66 -9.78 -34.13
CA ASP A 162 -11.22 -11.03 -33.60
C ASP A 162 -11.69 -11.95 -34.74
N PRO A 163 -11.13 -13.17 -34.89
CA PRO A 163 -11.53 -14.11 -35.94
C PRO A 163 -12.92 -14.73 -35.72
N ASN A 164 -13.60 -14.45 -34.61
CA ASN A 164 -14.93 -14.99 -34.30
C ASN A 164 -16.07 -13.96 -34.40
N HIS A 165 -15.86 -12.82 -35.06
CA HIS A 165 -16.98 -11.92 -35.38
C HIS A 165 -17.79 -12.47 -36.57
N PRO A 166 -19.08 -12.83 -36.41
CA PRO A 166 -19.92 -13.18 -37.56
C PRO A 166 -20.16 -11.92 -38.38
N GLN A 167 -19.67 -11.91 -39.63
CA GLN A 167 -19.98 -10.87 -40.60
C GLN A 167 -21.48 -10.91 -40.92
N GLY A 168 -22.24 -10.01 -40.30
CA GLY A 168 -23.65 -9.77 -40.57
C GLY A 168 -23.84 -8.75 -41.70
N GLU A 169 -24.79 -9.06 -42.57
CA GLU A 169 -25.03 -8.48 -43.89
C GLU A 169 -25.38 -6.98 -43.92
N VAL A 170 -25.04 -6.41 -45.07
CA VAL A 170 -25.38 -5.05 -45.53
C VAL A 170 -26.86 -4.97 -45.88
N LEU A 171 -27.57 -4.01 -45.28
CA LEU A 171 -28.73 -3.31 -45.85
C LEU A 171 -28.60 -1.81 -45.57
#